data_AF-A0A9D2S5T4-F1
#
_entry.id   AF-A0A9D2S5T4-F1
#
_cell.length_a   1.000
_cell.length_b   1.000
_cell.length_c   1.000
_cell.angle_alpha   90.00
_cell.angle_beta   90.00
_cell.angle_gamma   90.00
#
_symmetry.space_group_name_H-M   'P 1'
#
loop_
_entity.id
_entity.type
_entity.pdbx_description
1 polymer ?
#
loop_
_entity_poly.entity_id
_entity_poly.type
_entity_poly.pdbx_seq_one_letter_code
_entity_poly.pdbx_strand_id
1 'polypeptide(L)'
;MAAADESRVLRFFGVEEAAVCRAAGRCGLTRVESRACGAETLLALTAPRRALRRAEGRLRRAFPAGLYGAGGDTLADCTARALVKADRLLACADDAALQLLAPRLAGRAGIDRVFDFGAGSCADPDAAAKMDAAVRRGAPAGPLAEELCRLQAALRVTRADLAAGARSLAGGTLVAVACRKGGWSYLAAPDENAALRLLDMIRRAAAGRPQAAGVRFTPRGRPPQEPSLPAPSEMAPAPKPDTPPARRSRWPARLAFLLGLGVLAGLAAAWQLTGGDLSALPDAASDALAGLLRGLSAAPQPPAHSGAVLM
;
A
#
# COMPACT_ATOMS: atom_id res chain seq x y z
N MET A 1 -41.82 16.25 21.94
CA MET A 1 -41.23 17.12 20.89
C MET A 1 -40.42 16.25 19.94
N ALA A 2 -40.82 16.16 18.67
CA ALA A 2 -39.99 15.51 17.65
C ALA A 2 -38.66 16.28 17.56
N ALA A 3 -37.53 15.57 17.63
CA ALA A 3 -36.23 16.22 17.49
C ALA A 3 -36.11 16.78 16.07
N ALA A 4 -35.78 18.07 15.94
CA ALA A 4 -35.60 18.70 14.65
C ALA A 4 -34.49 18.00 13.85
N ASP A 5 -34.71 17.85 12.54
CA ASP A 5 -33.73 17.30 11.63
C ASP A 5 -32.60 18.30 11.39
N GLU A 6 -31.36 17.80 11.43
CA GLU A 6 -30.16 18.55 11.09
C GLU A 6 -29.60 17.99 9.77
N SER A 7 -28.87 18.82 9.01
CA SER A 7 -28.15 18.37 7.80
C SER A 7 -26.64 18.38 8.04
N ARG A 8 -25.94 17.37 7.51
CA ARG A 8 -24.48 17.24 7.59
C ARG A 8 -23.92 16.67 6.30
N VAL A 9 -22.86 17.27 5.79
CA VAL A 9 -22.11 16.76 4.64
C VAL A 9 -20.90 15.97 5.13
N LEU A 10 -20.76 14.73 4.66
CA LEU A 10 -19.58 13.89 4.85
C LEU A 10 -18.80 13.81 3.54
N ARG A 11 -17.47 13.83 3.63
CA ARG A 11 -16.59 13.90 2.45
C ARG A 11 -15.70 12.66 2.37
N PHE A 12 -15.74 12.00 1.22
CA PHE A 12 -15.00 10.78 0.95
C PHE A 12 -14.05 11.01 -0.22
N PHE A 13 -12.91 10.33 -0.20
CA PHE A 13 -11.98 10.33 -1.34
C PHE A 13 -11.53 8.92 -1.67
N GLY A 14 -11.50 8.57 -2.95
CA GLY A 14 -11.07 7.26 -3.44
C GLY A 14 -11.99 6.11 -2.99
N VAL A 15 -13.27 6.40 -2.80
CA VAL A 15 -14.34 5.44 -2.51
C VAL A 15 -15.44 5.67 -3.54
N GLU A 16 -15.97 4.60 -4.13
CA GLU A 16 -17.08 4.74 -5.07
C GLU A 16 -18.36 5.23 -4.40
N GLU A 17 -19.03 6.16 -5.07
CA GLU A 17 -20.31 6.73 -4.64
C GLU A 17 -21.35 5.64 -4.32
N ALA A 18 -21.47 4.64 -5.21
CA ALA A 18 -22.41 3.55 -5.00
C ALA A 18 -22.14 2.78 -3.70
N ALA A 19 -20.87 2.61 -3.29
CA ALA A 19 -20.52 1.97 -2.02
C ALA A 19 -20.89 2.85 -0.82
N VAL A 20 -20.67 4.16 -0.92
CA VAL A 20 -21.04 5.13 0.12
C VAL A 20 -22.56 5.17 0.31
N CYS A 21 -23.33 5.26 -0.78
CA CYS A 21 -24.79 5.29 -0.76
C CYS A 21 -25.38 4.00 -0.19
N ARG A 22 -24.86 2.83 -0.59
CA ARG A 22 -25.27 1.53 -0.01
C ARG A 22 -25.03 1.47 1.49
N ALA A 23 -23.92 2.02 1.98
CA ALA A 23 -23.63 2.04 3.41
C ALA A 23 -24.55 3.03 4.17
N ALA A 24 -24.83 4.19 3.59
CA ALA A 24 -25.71 5.20 4.17
C ALA A 24 -27.17 4.72 4.26
N GLY A 25 -27.67 3.97 3.27
CA GLY A 25 -29.03 3.39 3.27
C GLY A 25 -29.33 2.49 4.48
N ARG A 26 -28.30 2.02 5.20
CA ARG A 26 -28.43 1.19 6.42
C ARG A 26 -28.47 2.00 7.72
N CYS A 27 -28.53 3.33 7.66
CA CYS A 27 -28.33 4.20 8.81
C CYS A 27 -29.60 4.87 9.37
N GLY A 28 -30.80 4.55 8.86
CA GLY A 28 -32.07 5.10 9.36
C GLY A 28 -32.11 6.63 9.27
N LEU A 29 -31.81 7.15 8.08
CA LEU A 29 -31.70 8.58 7.78
C LEU A 29 -32.99 9.08 7.13
N THR A 30 -33.37 10.33 7.38
CA THR A 30 -34.55 10.95 6.76
C THR A 30 -34.33 11.22 5.28
N ARG A 31 -33.16 11.77 4.93
CA ARG A 31 -32.76 12.04 3.55
C ARG A 31 -31.26 11.80 3.37
N VAL A 32 -30.90 11.26 2.22
CA VAL A 32 -29.51 11.02 1.80
C VAL A 32 -29.37 11.50 0.37
N GLU A 33 -28.39 12.35 0.12
CA GLU A 33 -28.02 12.80 -1.22
C GLU A 33 -26.53 12.62 -1.41
N SER A 34 -26.13 12.21 -2.60
CA SER A 34 -24.74 12.03 -2.95
C SER A 34 -24.39 12.83 -4.20
N ARG A 35 -23.12 13.23 -4.27
CA ARG A 35 -22.53 13.86 -5.45
C ARG A 35 -21.10 13.39 -5.61
N ALA A 36 -20.79 12.73 -6.72
CA ALA A 36 -19.43 12.46 -7.14
C ALA A 36 -18.83 13.67 -7.88
N CYS A 37 -17.58 14.00 -7.53
CA CYS A 37 -16.76 15.04 -8.16
C CYS A 37 -15.38 14.42 -8.44
N GLY A 38 -15.24 13.70 -9.56
CA GLY A 38 -14.05 12.89 -9.84
C GLY A 38 -13.87 11.81 -8.77
N ALA A 39 -12.71 11.78 -8.12
CA ALA A 39 -12.41 10.82 -7.04
C ALA A 39 -12.98 11.20 -5.66
N GLU A 40 -13.59 12.39 -5.52
CA GLU A 40 -14.26 12.82 -4.29
C GLU A 40 -15.76 12.49 -4.33
N THR A 41 -16.33 12.03 -3.22
CA THR A 41 -17.77 11.87 -3.05
C THR A 41 -18.24 12.68 -1.84
N LEU A 42 -19.24 13.53 -2.05
CA LEU A 42 -19.92 14.27 -1.01
C LEU A 42 -21.23 13.57 -0.70
N LEU A 43 -21.50 13.36 0.59
CA LEU A 43 -22.70 12.69 1.07
C LEU A 43 -23.43 13.61 2.05
N ALA A 44 -24.52 14.21 1.63
CA ALA A 44 -25.38 15.02 2.47
C ALA A 44 -26.41 14.13 3.18
N LEU A 45 -26.41 14.18 4.50
CA LEU A 45 -27.27 13.41 5.38
C LEU A 45 -28.21 14.35 6.12
N THR A 46 -29.50 14.05 6.13
CA THR A 46 -30.48 14.76 6.96
C THR A 46 -31.20 13.77 7.87
N ALA A 47 -31.14 14.00 9.17
CA ALA A 47 -31.78 13.17 10.20
C ALA A 47 -31.68 13.87 11.57
N PRO A 48 -32.34 13.35 12.63
CA PRO A 48 -32.13 13.84 13.98
C PRO A 48 -30.66 13.67 14.40
N ARG A 49 -30.12 14.62 15.19
CA ARG A 49 -28.71 14.69 15.60
C ARG A 49 -28.11 13.36 16.10
N ARG A 50 -28.90 12.55 16.82
CA ARG A 50 -28.48 11.22 17.31
C ARG A 50 -28.28 10.21 16.18
N ALA A 51 -29.17 10.21 15.18
CA ALA A 51 -29.08 9.35 14.01
C ALA A 51 -27.88 9.74 13.14
N LEU A 52 -27.64 11.05 12.93
CA LEU A 52 -26.45 11.53 12.21
C LEU A 52 -25.14 11.07 12.87
N ARG A 53 -24.99 11.22 14.20
CA ARG A 53 -23.78 10.75 14.91
C ARG A 53 -23.58 9.24 14.76
N ARG A 54 -24.66 8.46 14.81
CA ARG A 54 -24.61 7.00 14.61
C ARG A 54 -24.21 6.65 13.18
N ALA A 55 -24.78 7.33 12.18
CA ALA A 55 -24.47 7.15 10.77
C ALA A 55 -23.02 7.50 10.47
N GLU A 56 -22.54 8.64 10.95
CA GLU A 56 -21.14 9.05 10.80
C GLU A 56 -20.20 8.02 11.43
N GLY A 57 -20.49 7.55 12.65
CA GLY A 57 -19.69 6.50 13.30
C GLY A 57 -19.67 5.18 12.52
N ARG A 58 -20.80 4.78 11.92
CA ARG A 58 -20.88 3.59 11.05
C ARG A 58 -20.07 3.78 9.77
N LEU A 59 -20.25 4.90 9.08
CA LEU A 59 -19.55 5.24 7.85
C LEU A 59 -18.04 5.36 8.08
N ARG A 60 -17.61 5.95 9.20
CA ARG A 60 -16.20 6.02 9.59
C ARG A 60 -15.58 4.65 9.83
N ARG A 61 -16.34 3.68 10.36
CA ARG A 61 -15.88 2.29 10.50
C ARG A 61 -15.86 1.55 9.16
N ALA A 62 -16.82 1.80 8.29
CA ALA A 62 -16.88 1.20 6.96
C ALA A 62 -15.76 1.72 6.04
N PHE A 63 -15.44 3.02 6.14
CA PHE A 63 -14.48 3.70 5.28
C PHE A 63 -13.43 4.45 6.11
N PRO A 64 -12.59 3.75 6.89
CA PRO A 64 -11.69 4.38 7.87
C PRO A 64 -10.62 5.28 7.26
N ALA A 65 -10.26 5.04 6.01
CA ALA A 65 -9.35 5.88 5.24
C ALA A 65 -10.09 6.75 4.21
N GLY A 66 -11.28 6.33 3.76
CA GLY A 66 -12.07 7.00 2.74
C GLY A 66 -12.79 8.25 3.25
N LEU A 67 -13.45 8.16 4.41
CA LEU A 67 -14.08 9.32 5.07
C LEU A 67 -13.02 10.22 5.67
N TYR A 68 -12.71 11.32 4.98
CA TYR A 68 -11.57 12.17 5.35
C TYR A 68 -11.98 13.44 6.12
N GLY A 69 -13.22 13.91 5.96
CA GLY A 69 -13.68 15.17 6.56
C GLY A 69 -15.20 15.32 6.55
N ALA A 70 -15.68 16.43 7.11
CA ALA A 70 -17.10 16.80 7.12
C ALA A 70 -17.28 18.31 6.90
N GLY A 71 -18.45 18.70 6.38
CA GLY A 71 -18.80 20.09 6.14
C GLY A 71 -17.79 20.80 5.23
N GLY A 72 -17.20 21.88 5.75
CA GLY A 72 -16.23 22.72 5.04
C GLY A 72 -14.79 22.19 5.03
N ASP A 73 -14.50 21.03 5.64
CA ASP A 73 -13.15 20.45 5.59
C ASP A 73 -12.68 20.25 4.15
N THR A 74 -11.48 20.72 3.81
CA THR A 74 -10.83 20.39 2.54
C THR A 74 -9.83 19.24 2.71
N LEU A 75 -9.57 18.51 1.62
CA LEU A 75 -8.58 17.43 1.64
C LEU A 75 -7.19 17.95 2.03
N ALA A 76 -6.85 19.18 1.64
CA ALA A 76 -5.62 19.84 2.04
C ALA A 76 -5.53 20.10 3.55
N ASP A 77 -6.61 20.57 4.19
CA ASP A 77 -6.65 20.76 5.65
C ASP A 77 -6.51 19.43 6.39
N CYS A 78 -7.14 18.39 5.88
CA CYS A 78 -7.00 17.04 6.43
C CYS A 78 -5.59 16.47 6.22
N THR A 79 -4.93 16.79 5.12
CA THR A 79 -3.56 16.36 4.82
C THR A 79 -2.57 17.05 5.74
N ALA A 80 -2.67 18.38 5.88
CA ALA A 80 -1.85 19.17 6.80
C ALA A 80 -2.01 18.68 8.25
N ARG A 81 -3.25 18.52 8.71
CA ARG A 81 -3.53 17.95 10.05
C ARG A 81 -2.94 16.55 10.22
N ALA A 82 -2.98 15.70 9.19
CA ALA A 82 -2.42 14.35 9.27
C ALA A 82 -0.89 14.35 9.39
N LEU A 83 -0.19 15.19 8.62
CA LEU A 83 1.26 15.34 8.70
C LEU A 83 1.70 15.89 10.05
N VAL A 84 1.09 17.00 10.49
CA VAL A 84 1.39 17.65 11.77
C VAL A 84 1.11 16.72 12.95
N LYS A 85 -0.05 16.06 12.95
CA LYS A 85 -0.40 15.12 14.03
C LYS A 85 0.53 13.93 14.10
N ALA A 86 1.01 13.45 12.95
CA ALA A 86 1.93 12.32 12.88
C ALA A 86 3.40 12.73 13.07
N ASP A 87 3.68 14.04 13.13
CA ASP A 87 5.02 14.62 13.15
C ASP A 87 5.92 14.05 12.06
N ARG A 88 5.41 14.05 10.82
CA ARG A 88 6.11 13.47 9.67
C ARG A 88 6.59 14.54 8.70
N LEU A 89 7.89 14.58 8.47
CA LEU A 89 8.48 15.46 7.48
C LEU A 89 8.13 14.99 6.06
N LEU A 90 7.65 15.91 5.24
CA LEU A 90 7.37 15.74 3.82
C LEU A 90 8.40 16.53 3.01
N ALA A 91 9.00 15.90 2.00
CA ALA A 91 9.83 16.55 1.00
C ALA A 91 9.23 16.38 -0.41
N CYS A 92 9.43 17.35 -1.29
CA CYS A 92 9.12 17.20 -2.72
C CYS A 92 10.38 16.76 -3.47
N ALA A 93 10.26 15.71 -4.29
CA ALA A 93 11.39 15.19 -5.06
C ALA A 93 11.60 15.91 -6.40
N ASP A 94 10.57 16.62 -6.87
CA ASP A 94 10.53 17.37 -8.11
C ASP A 94 9.59 18.59 -7.98
N ASP A 95 9.76 19.54 -8.89
CA ASP A 95 8.99 20.78 -8.90
C ASP A 95 7.51 20.58 -9.24
N ALA A 96 7.17 19.53 -10.00
CA ALA A 96 5.77 19.27 -10.35
C ALA A 96 4.97 18.89 -9.10
N ALA A 97 5.52 18.04 -8.22
CA ALA A 97 4.92 17.74 -6.93
C ALA A 97 4.81 18.98 -6.06
N LEU A 98 5.84 19.82 -6.04
CA LEU A 98 5.82 21.08 -5.29
C LEU A 98 4.70 22.01 -5.78
N GLN A 99 4.54 22.18 -7.09
CA GLN A 99 3.47 23.00 -7.69
C GLN A 99 2.06 22.47 -7.37
N LEU A 100 1.90 21.13 -7.30
CA LEU A 100 0.63 20.53 -6.89
C LEU A 100 0.33 20.78 -5.40
N LEU A 101 1.35 20.81 -4.55
CA LEU A 101 1.20 20.80 -3.09
C LEU A 101 1.30 22.18 -2.43
N ALA A 102 2.32 22.99 -2.76
CA ALA A 102 2.65 24.21 -2.05
C ALA A 102 1.48 25.21 -1.97
N PRO A 103 0.80 25.60 -3.07
CA PRO A 103 -0.33 26.53 -3.00
C PRO A 103 -1.50 25.98 -2.18
N ARG A 104 -1.61 24.65 -2.09
CA ARG A 104 -2.66 23.94 -1.36
C ARG A 104 -2.28 23.61 0.06
N LEU A 105 -1.06 23.85 0.52
CA LEU A 105 -0.64 23.54 1.88
C LEU A 105 -0.22 24.79 2.64
N ALA A 106 0.29 25.81 1.94
CA ALA A 106 0.71 27.08 2.53
C ALA A 106 -0.38 27.70 3.42
N GLY A 107 0.05 28.27 4.55
CA GLY A 107 -0.80 28.95 5.53
C GLY A 107 -1.64 28.03 6.42
N ARG A 108 -1.54 26.70 6.28
CA ARG A 108 -2.26 25.76 7.16
C ARG A 108 -1.57 25.62 8.50
N ALA A 109 -2.38 25.51 9.56
CA ALA A 109 -1.87 25.44 10.93
C ALA A 109 -0.81 24.34 11.11
N GLY A 110 0.41 24.77 11.49
CA GLY A 110 1.53 23.90 11.82
C GLY A 110 2.26 23.26 10.63
N ILE A 111 1.84 23.51 9.38
CA ILE A 111 2.41 22.85 8.21
C ILE A 111 3.90 23.17 8.01
N ASP A 112 4.33 24.39 8.34
CA ASP A 112 5.71 24.86 8.15
C ASP A 112 6.73 24.08 8.99
N ARG A 113 6.26 23.30 9.98
CA ARG A 113 7.10 22.41 10.80
C ARG A 113 7.40 21.07 10.13
N VAL A 114 6.56 20.68 9.17
CA VAL A 114 6.55 19.34 8.58
C VAL A 114 6.68 19.34 7.06
N PHE A 115 6.66 20.51 6.42
CA PHE A 115 6.85 20.66 4.98
C PHE A 115 7.72 21.89 4.70
N ASP A 116 8.81 21.68 3.96
CA ASP A 116 9.84 22.70 3.67
C ASP A 116 9.53 23.55 2.44
N PHE A 117 8.40 23.29 1.77
CA PHE A 117 8.01 23.95 0.52
C PHE A 117 9.11 23.96 -0.55
N GLY A 118 9.91 22.88 -0.61
CA GLY A 118 10.96 22.73 -1.61
C GLY A 118 12.33 23.24 -1.17
N ALA A 119 12.42 24.08 -0.14
CA ALA A 119 13.63 24.82 0.21
C ALA A 119 14.82 23.93 0.60
N GLY A 120 14.57 22.74 1.16
CA GLY A 120 15.59 21.73 1.47
C GLY A 120 15.47 20.48 0.60
N SER A 121 14.74 20.55 -0.51
CA SER A 121 14.37 19.41 -1.33
C SER A 121 14.48 19.68 -2.83
N CYS A 122 13.39 19.84 -3.58
CA CYS A 122 13.47 20.00 -5.04
C CYS A 122 13.95 21.39 -5.49
N ALA A 123 13.72 22.44 -4.68
CA ALA A 123 14.16 23.80 -4.99
C ALA A 123 15.61 24.08 -4.54
N ASP A 124 16.20 23.18 -3.74
CA ASP A 124 17.62 23.25 -3.37
C ASP A 124 18.48 22.62 -4.50
N PRO A 125 19.35 23.39 -5.17
CA PRO A 125 20.13 22.88 -6.31
C PRO A 125 21.03 21.70 -5.95
N ASP A 126 21.59 21.69 -4.74
CA ASP A 126 22.48 20.61 -4.28
C ASP A 126 21.71 19.32 -4.03
N ALA A 127 20.55 19.40 -3.38
CA ALA A 127 19.66 18.27 -3.19
C ALA A 127 19.12 17.75 -4.52
N ALA A 128 18.66 18.63 -5.41
CA ALA A 128 18.22 18.29 -6.76
C ALA A 128 19.30 17.54 -7.55
N ALA A 129 20.53 18.06 -7.56
CA ALA A 129 21.66 17.42 -8.23
C ALA A 129 21.98 16.02 -7.66
N LYS A 130 21.90 15.84 -6.33
CA LYS A 130 22.07 14.53 -5.68
C LYS A 130 20.97 13.54 -6.05
N MET A 131 19.72 14.00 -6.16
CA MET A 131 18.59 13.19 -6.59
C MET A 131 18.75 12.76 -8.05
N ASP A 132 19.10 13.69 -8.95
CA ASP A 132 19.35 13.39 -10.36
C ASP A 132 20.52 12.42 -10.55
N ALA A 133 21.60 12.61 -9.81
CA ALA A 133 22.75 11.71 -9.82
C ALA A 133 22.40 10.31 -9.31
N ALA A 134 21.42 10.17 -8.40
CA ALA A 134 20.93 8.87 -7.97
C ALA A 134 20.13 8.16 -9.08
N VAL A 135 19.25 8.90 -9.77
CA VAL A 135 18.49 8.38 -10.90
C VAL A 135 19.42 7.91 -12.01
N ARG A 136 20.38 8.75 -12.43
CA ARG A 136 21.36 8.39 -13.49
C ARG A 136 22.21 7.15 -13.18
N ARG A 137 22.52 6.90 -11.90
CA ARG A 137 23.40 5.80 -11.50
C ARG A 137 22.75 4.43 -11.47
N GLY A 138 21.43 4.36 -11.32
CA GLY A 138 20.82 3.07 -10.98
C GLY A 138 19.31 3.02 -10.99
N ALA A 139 18.62 4.02 -11.56
CA ALA A 139 17.21 3.85 -11.87
C ALA A 139 17.08 2.82 -13.01
N PRO A 140 16.25 1.78 -12.84
CA PRO A 140 15.79 0.98 -13.98
C PRO A 140 15.06 1.87 -14.98
N ALA A 141 15.07 1.47 -16.26
CA ALA A 141 14.36 2.20 -17.30
C ALA A 141 12.85 2.23 -17.02
N GLY A 142 12.24 3.39 -17.25
CA GLY A 142 10.80 3.58 -17.14
C GLY A 142 10.43 4.76 -16.24
N PRO A 143 9.35 5.50 -16.58
CA PRO A 143 8.99 6.71 -15.85
C PRO A 143 8.67 6.42 -14.37
N LEU A 144 8.00 5.31 -14.04
CA LEU A 144 7.71 4.98 -12.64
C LEU A 144 8.96 4.51 -11.90
N ALA A 145 9.83 3.71 -12.54
CA ALA A 145 11.10 3.29 -11.95
C ALA A 145 12.01 4.48 -11.61
N GLU A 146 12.16 5.43 -12.53
CA GLU A 146 12.91 6.66 -12.30
C GLU A 146 12.30 7.50 -11.18
N GLU A 147 10.97 7.66 -11.17
CA GLU A 147 10.27 8.46 -10.17
C GLU A 147 10.41 7.88 -8.77
N LEU A 148 10.24 6.56 -8.62
CA LEU A 148 10.47 5.90 -7.33
C LEU A 148 11.94 5.96 -6.91
N CYS A 149 12.89 5.87 -7.85
CA CYS A 149 14.32 6.03 -7.56
C CYS A 149 14.62 7.45 -7.03
N ARG A 150 14.07 8.47 -7.71
CA ARG A 150 14.16 9.88 -7.30
C ARG A 150 13.58 10.10 -5.91
N LEU A 151 12.39 9.58 -5.63
CA LEU A 151 11.76 9.68 -4.31
C LEU A 151 12.58 9.00 -3.20
N GLN A 152 13.18 7.84 -3.48
CA GLN A 152 14.08 7.18 -2.53
C GLN A 152 15.40 7.95 -2.36
N ALA A 153 15.84 8.72 -3.36
CA ALA A 153 16.94 9.65 -3.22
C ALA A 153 16.56 10.87 -2.36
N ALA A 154 15.38 11.45 -2.58
CA ALA A 154 14.84 12.55 -1.79
C ALA A 154 14.83 12.19 -0.30
N LEU A 155 14.23 11.06 0.07
CA LEU A 155 14.21 10.57 1.46
C LEU A 155 15.61 10.45 2.09
N ARG A 156 16.64 10.10 1.31
CA ARG A 156 18.02 9.98 1.81
C ARG A 156 18.69 11.33 1.98
N VAL A 157 18.48 12.24 1.03
CA VAL A 157 19.08 13.57 1.00
C VAL A 157 18.48 14.46 2.08
N THR A 158 17.15 14.49 2.17
CA THR A 158 16.42 15.40 3.06
C THR A 158 16.17 14.81 4.44
N ARG A 159 16.34 13.49 4.60
CA ARG A 159 15.96 12.74 5.81
C ARG A 159 14.47 12.85 6.18
N ALA A 160 13.63 13.23 5.21
CA ALA A 160 12.19 13.29 5.40
C ALA A 160 11.59 11.89 5.64
N ASP A 161 10.42 11.83 6.29
CA ASP A 161 9.67 10.59 6.50
C ASP A 161 8.94 10.14 5.24
N LEU A 162 8.45 11.13 4.48
CA LEU A 162 7.72 10.98 3.24
C LEU A 162 8.35 11.85 2.16
N ALA A 163 8.37 11.33 0.93
CA ALA A 163 8.70 12.11 -0.25
C ALA A 163 7.53 12.04 -1.23
N ALA A 164 7.16 13.16 -1.82
CA ALA A 164 6.14 13.26 -2.87
C ALA A 164 6.80 13.58 -4.21
N GLY A 165 6.29 12.96 -5.27
CA GLY A 165 6.77 13.15 -6.63
C GLY A 165 5.62 13.16 -7.62
N ALA A 166 5.82 13.88 -8.72
CA ALA A 166 4.87 13.96 -9.80
C ALA A 166 5.58 14.08 -11.15
N ARG A 167 5.03 13.41 -12.17
CA ARG A 167 5.57 13.44 -13.53
C ARG A 167 4.45 13.48 -14.54
N SER A 168 4.51 14.44 -15.45
CA SER A 168 3.61 14.50 -16.60
C SER A 168 3.99 13.41 -17.60
N LEU A 169 2.99 12.65 -18.07
CA LEU A 169 3.10 11.60 -19.07
C LEU A 169 2.03 11.81 -20.14
N ALA A 170 2.19 11.17 -21.31
CA ALA A 170 1.22 11.31 -22.41
C ALA A 170 -0.22 10.93 -22.02
N GLY A 171 -0.40 9.94 -21.13
CA GLY A 171 -1.72 9.50 -20.66
C GLY A 171 -2.16 10.09 -19.33
N GLY A 172 -1.54 11.17 -18.86
CA GLY A 172 -1.94 11.88 -17.63
C GLY A 172 -0.77 12.17 -16.69
N THR A 173 -1.06 12.30 -15.40
CA THR A 173 -0.04 12.65 -14.40
C THR A 173 0.26 11.46 -13.50
N LEU A 174 1.49 10.96 -13.56
CA LEU A 174 1.98 10.01 -12.57
C LEU A 174 2.23 10.74 -11.26
N VAL A 175 1.55 10.34 -10.19
CA VAL A 175 1.81 10.83 -8.83
C VAL A 175 2.30 9.69 -7.96
N ALA A 176 3.27 9.98 -7.10
CA ALA A 176 3.85 9.00 -6.21
C ALA A 176 4.20 9.58 -4.83
N VAL A 177 4.11 8.74 -3.81
CA VAL A 177 4.54 9.03 -2.45
C VAL A 177 5.41 7.90 -1.97
N ALA A 178 6.61 8.19 -1.49
CA ALA A 178 7.52 7.20 -0.95
C ALA A 178 7.73 7.35 0.55
N CYS A 179 8.04 6.23 1.18
CA CYS A 179 8.62 6.16 2.52
C CYS A 179 9.83 5.20 2.50
N ARG A 180 10.47 5.01 3.64
CA ARG A 180 11.63 4.09 3.77
C ARG A 180 11.35 2.64 3.32
N LYS A 181 10.09 2.19 3.35
CA LYS A 181 9.68 0.82 3.00
C LYS A 181 9.41 0.60 1.51
N GLY A 182 9.18 1.67 0.75
CA GLY A 182 8.74 1.60 -0.64
C GLY A 182 7.92 2.82 -1.05
N GLY A 183 7.33 2.75 -2.24
CA GLY A 183 6.52 3.83 -2.78
C GLY A 183 5.12 3.39 -3.18
N TRP A 184 4.18 4.31 -3.05
CA TRP A 184 2.85 4.22 -3.63
C TRP A 184 2.81 5.06 -4.90
N SER A 185 2.22 4.55 -5.95
CA SER A 185 2.07 5.27 -7.22
C SER A 185 0.67 5.14 -7.79
N TYR A 186 0.27 6.14 -8.56
CA TYR A 186 -1.00 6.19 -9.26
C TYR A 186 -0.85 7.05 -10.51
N LEU A 187 -1.39 6.58 -11.64
CA LEU A 187 -1.48 7.38 -12.86
C LEU A 187 -2.86 8.04 -12.90
N ALA A 188 -2.90 9.35 -12.63
CA ALA A 188 -4.12 10.14 -12.76
C ALA A 188 -4.39 10.42 -14.23
N ALA A 189 -5.62 10.16 -14.66
CA ALA A 189 -6.07 10.49 -16.01
C ALA A 189 -5.97 12.02 -16.25
N PRO A 190 -5.91 12.49 -17.51
CA PRO A 190 -5.74 13.92 -17.81
C PRO A 190 -6.86 14.82 -17.24
N ASP A 191 -8.06 14.30 -17.10
CA ASP A 191 -9.23 14.98 -16.52
C ASP A 191 -9.32 14.84 -14.99
N GLU A 192 -8.49 13.98 -14.38
CA GLU A 192 -8.44 13.78 -12.94
C GLU A 192 -7.53 14.83 -12.26
N ASN A 193 -7.97 15.34 -11.12
CA ASN A 193 -7.17 16.27 -10.33
C ASN A 193 -6.02 15.56 -9.59
N ALA A 194 -4.84 15.55 -10.21
CA ALA A 194 -3.62 14.95 -9.66
C ALA A 194 -3.23 15.50 -8.28
N ALA A 195 -3.48 16.78 -8.00
CA ALA A 195 -3.16 17.38 -6.70
C ALA A 195 -4.00 16.78 -5.57
N LEU A 196 -5.30 16.57 -5.79
CA LEU A 196 -6.15 15.91 -4.78
C LEU A 196 -5.74 14.46 -4.57
N ARG A 197 -5.38 13.75 -5.65
CA ARG A 197 -4.88 12.38 -5.55
C ARG A 197 -3.60 12.30 -4.72
N LEU A 198 -2.64 13.20 -4.98
CA LEU A 198 -1.38 13.27 -4.24
C LEU A 198 -1.61 13.63 -2.76
N LEU A 199 -2.48 14.60 -2.47
CA LEU A 199 -2.86 14.97 -1.10
C LEU A 199 -3.47 13.77 -0.34
N ASP A 200 -4.40 13.03 -0.96
CA ASP A 200 -4.99 11.84 -0.32
C ASP A 200 -3.93 10.76 -0.03
N MET A 201 -3.01 10.53 -0.97
CA MET A 201 -1.91 9.59 -0.80
C MET A 201 -1.02 9.96 0.39
N ILE A 202 -0.64 11.25 0.49
CA ILE A 202 0.16 11.79 1.59
C ILE A 202 -0.60 11.67 2.91
N ARG A 203 -1.87 12.09 2.96
CA ARG A 203 -2.72 12.03 4.16
C ARG A 203 -2.81 10.61 4.71
N ARG A 204 -3.05 9.63 3.83
CA ARG A 204 -3.15 8.21 4.21
C ARG A 204 -1.81 7.65 4.64
N ALA A 205 -0.73 7.97 3.93
CA ALA A 205 0.62 7.55 4.29
C ALA A 205 1.03 8.12 5.65
N ALA A 206 0.77 9.40 5.91
CA ALA A 206 1.08 10.07 7.16
C ALA A 206 0.34 9.42 8.35
N ALA A 207 -0.95 9.13 8.16
CA ALA A 207 -1.79 8.47 9.15
C ALA A 207 -1.59 6.94 9.26
N GLY A 208 -0.69 6.33 8.47
CA GLY A 208 -0.48 4.88 8.45
C GLY A 208 -1.72 4.08 8.00
N ARG A 209 -2.53 4.66 7.11
CA ARG A 209 -3.78 4.07 6.60
C ARG A 209 -3.57 3.39 5.24
N PRO A 210 -4.42 2.43 4.87
CA PRO A 210 -4.39 1.83 3.54
C PRO A 210 -4.70 2.88 2.47
N GLN A 211 -3.97 2.81 1.35
CA GLN A 211 -4.19 3.68 0.19
C GLN A 211 -5.53 3.40 -0.50
N ALA A 212 -6.00 4.36 -1.29
CA ALA A 212 -7.22 4.22 -2.09
C ALA A 212 -7.08 3.12 -3.16
N ALA A 213 -8.22 2.66 -3.68
CA ALA A 213 -8.22 1.72 -4.81
C ALA A 213 -7.48 2.30 -6.02
N GLY A 214 -6.80 1.44 -6.78
CA GLY A 214 -5.98 1.82 -7.93
C GLY A 214 -4.56 2.25 -7.59
N VAL A 215 -4.27 2.66 -6.35
CA VAL A 215 -2.91 3.02 -5.91
C VAL A 215 -2.09 1.75 -5.72
N ARG A 216 -0.96 1.64 -6.42
CA ARG A 216 -0.07 0.47 -6.37
C ARG A 216 1.06 0.71 -5.40
N PHE A 217 1.43 -0.30 -4.62
CA PHE A 217 2.60 -0.24 -3.75
C PHE A 217 3.76 -1.03 -4.34
N THR A 218 4.92 -0.39 -4.47
CA THR A 218 6.18 -1.00 -4.87
C THR A 218 7.11 -1.04 -3.66
N PRO A 219 7.42 -2.23 -3.12
CA PRO A 219 8.41 -2.37 -2.05
C PRO A 219 9.78 -1.84 -2.49
N ARG A 220 10.53 -1.26 -1.55
CA ARG A 220 11.88 -0.78 -1.83
C ARG A 220 12.76 -1.92 -2.36
N GLY A 221 13.51 -1.64 -3.42
CA GLY A 221 14.41 -2.62 -4.06
C GLY A 221 13.71 -3.65 -4.95
N ARG A 222 12.39 -3.55 -5.14
CA ARG A 222 11.66 -4.34 -6.13
C ARG A 222 11.44 -3.50 -7.40
N PRO A 223 11.49 -4.12 -8.59
CA PRO A 223 11.14 -3.43 -9.83
C PRO A 223 9.65 -3.05 -9.79
N PRO A 224 9.29 -1.80 -10.13
CA PRO A 224 7.89 -1.44 -10.28
C PRO A 224 7.29 -2.07 -11.54
N GLN A 225 5.97 -2.24 -11.52
CA GLN A 225 5.21 -2.50 -12.72
C GLN A 225 4.79 -1.16 -13.31
N GLU A 226 5.34 -0.83 -14.48
CA GLU A 226 5.02 0.41 -15.17
C GLU A 226 3.49 0.53 -15.40
N PRO A 227 2.93 1.75 -15.27
CA PRO A 227 1.53 1.97 -15.57
C PRO A 227 1.31 1.77 -17.07
N SER A 228 0.46 0.82 -17.43
CA SER A 228 -0.01 0.64 -18.79
C SER A 228 -0.84 1.86 -19.20
N LEU A 229 -0.34 2.67 -20.13
CA LEU A 229 -1.14 3.69 -20.81
C LEU A 229 -2.25 2.95 -21.60
N PRO A 230 -3.54 3.32 -21.47
CA PRO A 230 -4.57 2.70 -22.28
C PRO A 230 -4.31 3.06 -23.76
N ALA A 231 -4.22 2.04 -24.62
CA ALA A 231 -4.21 2.25 -26.06
C ALA A 231 -5.61 2.78 -26.51
N PRO A 232 -5.72 3.58 -27.60
CA PRO A 232 -6.99 4.18 -28.02
C PRO A 232 -8.12 3.22 -28.43
N SER A 233 -7.92 1.91 -28.38
CA SER A 233 -8.94 0.92 -28.74
C SER A 233 -8.89 -0.27 -27.78
N GLU A 234 -9.47 -0.13 -26.59
CA GLU A 234 -9.92 -1.27 -25.78
C GLU A 234 -11.15 -0.87 -24.97
N MET A 235 -12.16 -0.35 -25.68
CA MET A 235 -13.52 -0.24 -25.19
C MET A 235 -14.31 -1.46 -25.67
N ALA A 236 -13.86 -2.64 -25.24
CA ALA A 236 -14.61 -3.90 -25.26
C ALA A 236 -13.98 -4.83 -24.21
N PRO A 237 -14.76 -5.42 -23.28
CA PRO A 237 -14.19 -6.36 -22.32
C PRO A 237 -13.88 -7.67 -23.06
N ALA A 238 -12.62 -7.92 -23.35
CA ALA A 238 -12.17 -9.27 -23.68
C ALA A 238 -12.33 -10.15 -22.43
N PRO A 239 -12.91 -11.36 -22.53
CA PRO A 239 -13.04 -12.26 -21.39
C PRO A 239 -11.63 -12.68 -20.95
N LYS A 240 -11.26 -12.33 -19.71
CA LYS A 240 -10.02 -12.80 -19.09
C LYS A 240 -10.12 -14.33 -18.92
N PRO A 241 -9.10 -15.11 -19.31
CA PRO A 241 -9.04 -16.49 -18.89
C PRO A 241 -8.90 -16.51 -17.37
N ASP A 242 -9.86 -17.14 -16.69
CA ASP A 242 -9.83 -17.40 -15.26
C ASP A 242 -8.62 -18.30 -14.94
N THR A 243 -7.48 -17.68 -14.63
CA THR A 243 -6.42 -18.36 -13.91
C THR A 243 -6.40 -17.81 -12.49
N PRO A 244 -6.85 -18.57 -11.47
CA PRO A 244 -6.83 -18.09 -10.10
C PRO A 244 -5.38 -17.76 -9.69
N PRO A 245 -5.13 -16.66 -8.98
CA PRO A 245 -3.79 -16.39 -8.47
C PRO A 245 -3.41 -17.51 -7.51
N ALA A 246 -2.36 -18.25 -7.83
CA ALA A 246 -1.82 -19.31 -6.99
C ALA A 246 -1.49 -18.72 -5.61
N ARG A 247 -2.41 -18.90 -4.68
CA ARG A 247 -2.27 -18.52 -3.27
C ARG A 247 -1.17 -19.40 -2.71
N ARG A 248 0.09 -18.93 -2.77
CA ARG A 248 1.22 -19.61 -2.14
C ARG A 248 0.95 -19.66 -0.64
N SER A 249 0.36 -20.77 -0.24
CA SER A 249 0.04 -21.09 1.14
C SER A 249 1.33 -20.98 1.94
N ARG A 250 1.31 -20.25 3.05
CA ARG A 250 2.46 -20.21 3.99
C ARG A 250 2.51 -21.46 4.87
N TRP A 251 1.63 -22.43 4.61
CA TRP A 251 1.54 -23.69 5.30
C TRP A 251 2.82 -24.55 5.22
N PRO A 252 3.55 -24.68 4.09
CA PRO A 252 4.80 -25.45 4.09
C PRO A 252 5.88 -24.77 4.93
N ALA A 253 5.94 -23.43 4.98
CA ALA A 253 6.88 -22.71 5.84
C ALA A 253 6.54 -22.85 7.33
N ARG A 254 5.24 -22.88 7.68
CA ARG A 254 4.78 -23.14 9.05
C ARG A 254 5.03 -24.59 9.48
N LEU A 255 4.82 -25.54 8.57
CA LEU A 255 5.10 -26.95 8.82
C LEU A 255 6.61 -27.18 9.02
N ALA A 256 7.45 -26.58 8.16
CA ALA A 256 8.91 -26.64 8.30
C ALA A 256 9.39 -26.01 9.62
N PHE A 257 8.80 -24.88 10.03
CA PHE A 257 9.12 -24.26 11.31
C PHE A 257 8.72 -25.13 12.51
N LEU A 258 7.53 -25.74 12.48
CA LEU A 258 7.07 -26.66 13.54
C LEU A 258 7.92 -27.93 13.62
N LEU A 259 8.31 -28.50 12.47
CA LEU A 259 9.22 -29.65 12.41
C LEU A 259 10.60 -29.28 12.99
N GLY A 260 11.14 -28.12 12.63
CA GLY A 260 12.40 -27.61 13.19
C GLY A 260 12.35 -27.44 14.71
N LEU A 261 11.24 -26.92 15.24
CA LEU A 261 11.02 -26.79 16.68
C LEU A 261 10.93 -28.16 17.38
N GLY A 262 10.29 -29.14 16.74
CA GLY A 262 10.23 -30.51 17.24
C GLY A 262 11.61 -31.18 17.33
N VAL A 263 12.45 -31.01 16.30
CA VAL A 263 13.84 -31.51 16.31
C VAL A 263 14.66 -30.85 17.42
N LEU A 264 14.56 -29.52 17.57
CA LEU A 264 15.26 -28.79 18.63
C LEU A 264 14.82 -29.22 20.03
N ALA A 265 13.51 -29.44 20.24
CA ALA A 265 12.98 -29.92 21.51
C ALA A 265 13.44 -31.35 21.81
N GLY A 266 13.46 -32.24 20.81
CA GLY A 266 13.97 -33.60 20.95
C GLY A 266 15.47 -33.63 21.28
N LEU A 267 16.26 -32.77 20.63
CA LEU A 267 17.69 -32.64 20.90
C LEU A 267 17.95 -32.12 22.32
N ALA A 268 17.17 -31.14 22.79
CA ALA A 268 17.27 -30.62 24.15
C ALA A 268 16.88 -31.66 25.21
N ALA A 269 15.84 -32.46 24.95
CA ALA A 269 15.44 -33.54 25.84
C ALA A 269 16.50 -34.65 25.90
N ALA A 270 17.08 -35.03 24.75
CA ALA A 270 18.19 -35.98 24.70
C ALA A 270 19.41 -35.46 25.48
N TRP A 271 19.75 -34.18 25.32
CA TRP A 271 20.85 -33.54 26.04
C TRP A 271 20.65 -33.53 27.56
N GLN A 272 19.42 -33.26 28.03
CA GLN A 272 19.07 -33.28 29.45
C GLN A 272 19.07 -34.72 30.03
N LEU A 273 18.65 -35.71 29.23
CA LEU A 273 18.60 -37.12 29.65
C LEU A 273 19.99 -37.78 29.71
N THR A 274 20.92 -37.39 28.84
CA THR A 274 22.28 -37.97 28.79
C THR A 274 23.32 -37.13 29.54
N GLY A 275 22.91 -36.08 30.25
CA GLY A 275 23.82 -35.24 31.04
C GLY A 275 24.89 -34.52 30.20
N GLY A 276 24.66 -34.35 28.89
CA GLY A 276 25.61 -33.73 27.96
C GLY A 276 26.54 -34.69 27.22
N ASP A 277 26.41 -36.01 27.39
CA ASP A 277 27.15 -37.00 26.57
C ASP A 277 26.24 -37.56 25.47
N LEU A 278 26.41 -37.09 24.22
CA LEU A 278 25.61 -37.51 23.07
C LEU A 278 25.93 -38.95 22.58
N SER A 279 27.01 -39.56 23.08
CA SER A 279 27.41 -40.93 22.73
C SER A 279 26.57 -42.00 23.45
N ALA A 280 25.84 -41.62 24.50
CA ALA A 280 25.10 -42.53 25.38
C ALA A 280 23.62 -42.68 25.00
N LEU A 281 23.25 -42.36 23.76
CA LEU A 281 21.90 -42.63 23.25
C LEU A 281 21.65 -44.15 23.24
N PRO A 282 20.48 -44.64 23.69
CA PRO A 282 20.17 -46.07 23.63
C PRO A 282 20.21 -46.54 22.18
N ASP A 283 20.82 -47.70 21.91
CA ASP A 283 21.08 -48.24 20.56
C ASP A 283 19.84 -48.26 19.63
N ALA A 284 18.64 -48.30 20.22
CA ALA A 284 17.36 -48.21 19.51
C ALA A 284 17.15 -46.87 18.76
N ALA A 285 17.73 -45.75 19.23
CA ALA A 285 17.58 -44.43 18.60
C ALA A 285 18.51 -44.26 17.39
N SER A 286 19.73 -44.81 17.44
CA SER A 286 20.65 -44.87 16.31
C SER A 286 20.11 -45.72 15.17
N ASP A 287 19.47 -46.85 15.49
CA ASP A 287 18.87 -47.74 14.49
C ASP A 287 17.66 -47.10 13.80
N ALA A 288 16.82 -46.38 14.55
CA ALA A 288 15.68 -45.66 13.99
C ALA A 288 16.12 -44.53 13.03
N LEU A 289 17.19 -43.81 13.38
CA LEU A 289 17.73 -42.72 12.56
C LEU A 289 18.46 -43.25 11.32
N ALA A 290 19.17 -44.39 11.44
CA ALA A 290 19.76 -45.10 10.31
C ALA A 290 18.71 -45.69 9.35
N GLY A 291 17.56 -46.16 9.88
CA GLY A 291 16.43 -46.62 9.09
C GLY A 291 15.76 -45.49 8.29
N LEU A 292 15.59 -44.31 8.90
CA LEU A 292 15.04 -43.12 8.24
C LEU A 292 15.95 -42.58 7.12
N LEU A 293 17.27 -42.59 7.33
CA LEU A 293 18.23 -42.18 6.30
C LEU A 293 18.28 -43.17 5.12
N ARG A 294 18.11 -44.49 5.38
CA ARG A 294 18.01 -45.52 4.32
C ARG A 294 16.72 -45.41 3.51
N GLY A 295 15.62 -45.00 4.14
CA GLY A 295 14.34 -44.77 3.47
C GLY A 295 14.36 -43.57 2.53
N LEU A 296 15.21 -42.56 2.79
CA LEU A 296 15.36 -41.37 1.95
C LEU A 296 16.30 -41.57 0.76
N SER A 297 17.16 -42.61 0.76
CA SER A 297 18.07 -42.92 -0.35
C SER A 297 17.51 -43.89 -1.39
N ALA A 298 16.30 -44.42 -1.18
CA ALA A 298 15.67 -45.34 -2.13
C ALA A 298 14.94 -44.57 -3.25
N ALA A 299 15.65 -44.26 -4.33
CA ALA A 299 15.02 -43.88 -5.59
C ALA A 299 14.28 -45.09 -6.19
N PRO A 300 13.09 -44.92 -6.80
CA PRO A 300 12.40 -46.02 -7.44
C PRO A 300 13.16 -46.46 -8.70
N GLN A 301 13.50 -47.75 -8.80
CA GLN A 301 13.99 -48.33 -10.05
C GLN A 301 12.86 -48.35 -11.09
N PRO A 302 13.12 -47.99 -12.37
CA PRO A 302 12.16 -48.20 -13.43
C PRO A 302 12.04 -49.70 -13.77
N PRO A 303 10.83 -50.17 -14.15
CA PRO A 303 10.62 -51.58 -14.48
C PRO A 303 11.34 -51.99 -15.77
N ALA A 304 11.90 -53.19 -15.75
CA ALA A 304 12.50 -53.86 -16.89
C ALA A 304 11.46 -54.10 -18.00
N HIS A 305 11.68 -53.56 -19.19
CA HIS A 305 10.94 -53.96 -20.39
C HIS A 305 11.59 -55.21 -20.98
N SER A 306 10.88 -56.32 -20.83
CA SER A 306 11.14 -57.58 -21.53
C SER A 306 11.06 -57.36 -23.03
N GLY A 307 12.16 -57.65 -23.73
CA GLY A 307 12.17 -57.70 -25.19
C GLY A 307 11.24 -58.79 -25.70
N ALA A 308 10.40 -58.45 -26.67
CA ALA A 308 9.77 -59.40 -27.56
C ALA A 308 9.95 -58.88 -28.99
N VAL A 309 10.80 -59.62 -29.70
CA VAL A 309 11.05 -59.61 -31.14
C VAL A 309 9.77 -59.95 -31.90
N LEU A 310 9.51 -59.29 -33.03
CA LEU A 310 9.11 -59.92 -34.30
C LEU A 310 8.97 -58.89 -35.43
N MET A 311 9.82 -59.11 -36.45
CA MET A 311 9.64 -58.93 -37.91
C MET A 311 8.85 -57.73 -38.42
#